data_AF-A0ABC9R862-F1
#
_entry.id   AF-A0ABC9R862-F1
#
_cell.length_a   1.000
_cell.length_b   1.000
_cell.length_c   1.000
_cell.angle_alpha   90.00
_cell.angle_beta   90.00
_cell.angle_gamma   90.00
#
_symmetry.space_group_name_H-M   'P 1'
#
loop_
_entity.id
_entity.type
_entity.pdbx_description
1 polymer ?
#
loop_
_entity_poly.entity_id
_entity_poly.type
_entity_poly.pdbx_seq_one_letter_code
_entity_poly.pdbx_strand_id
1 'polypeptide(L)'
;MEINNYLGCLENIFHLDGEIGHEIIQLYSLRLLDMSLYEMEILNISDEQTLSYAKWISLTAFIQKEKLLYPDGILKYIQKKKDEIL
;
A
#
# COMPACT_ATOMS: atom_id res chain seq x y z
N MET A 1 -7.44 -5.95 -13.03
CA MET A 1 -6.15 -5.58 -12.40
C MET A 1 -5.10 -6.54 -12.91
N GLU A 2 -3.86 -6.10 -13.03
CA GLU A 2 -2.72 -6.94 -13.43
C GLU A 2 -1.55 -6.70 -12.47
N ILE A 3 -0.92 -7.79 -12.01
CA ILE A 3 0.26 -7.72 -11.15
C ILE A 3 1.48 -7.45 -12.03
N ASN A 4 2.23 -6.39 -11.70
CA ASN A 4 3.44 -6.02 -12.42
C ASN A 4 4.66 -6.74 -11.83
N ASN A 5 4.88 -6.62 -10.52
CA ASN A 5 6.05 -7.21 -9.85
C ASN A 5 5.71 -7.63 -8.43
N TYR A 6 6.33 -8.72 -7.99
CA TYR A 6 6.51 -9.00 -6.57
C TYR A 6 7.60 -8.07 -6.01
N LEU A 7 7.27 -7.35 -4.93
CA LEU A 7 8.18 -6.39 -4.29
C LEU A 7 8.91 -7.01 -3.10
N GLY A 8 8.28 -7.95 -2.38
CA GLY A 8 8.89 -8.66 -1.27
C GLY A 8 7.89 -9.24 -0.27
N CYS A 9 8.43 -9.92 0.74
CA CYS A 9 7.70 -10.43 1.90
C CYS A 9 8.12 -9.62 3.12
N LEU A 10 7.17 -9.16 3.92
CA LEU A 10 7.45 -8.55 5.21
C LEU A 10 6.63 -9.19 6.32
N GLU A 11 7.25 -9.29 7.49
CA GLU A 11 6.61 -9.70 8.72
C GLU A 11 6.23 -8.43 9.50
N ASN A 12 4.98 -8.37 9.96
CA ASN A 12 4.41 -7.25 10.70
C ASN A 12 3.88 -7.77 12.04
N ILE A 13 4.54 -7.40 13.15
CA ILE A 13 4.10 -7.70 14.51
C ILE A 13 3.72 -6.37 15.16
N PHE A 14 2.47 -6.24 15.60
CA PHE A 14 1.93 -4.97 16.09
C PHE A 14 1.01 -5.17 17.29
N HIS A 15 0.73 -4.09 18.01
CA HIS A 15 -0.21 -4.08 19.12
C HIS A 15 -1.40 -3.21 18.77
N LEU A 16 -2.61 -3.74 18.91
CA LEU A 16 -3.87 -3.01 18.69
C LEU A 16 -4.85 -3.41 19.79
N ASP A 17 -5.40 -2.43 20.50
CA ASP A 17 -6.38 -2.61 21.57
C ASP A 17 -5.97 -3.64 22.66
N GLY A 18 -4.67 -3.72 22.94
CA GLY A 18 -4.10 -4.63 23.94
C GLY A 18 -3.74 -6.03 23.42
N GLU A 19 -4.12 -6.35 22.18
CA GLU A 19 -3.81 -7.61 21.52
C GLU A 19 -2.58 -7.50 20.62
N ILE A 20 -1.83 -8.60 20.49
CA ILE A 20 -0.71 -8.71 19.55
C ILE A 20 -1.22 -9.28 18.23
N GLY A 21 -1.12 -8.48 17.18
CA GLY A 21 -1.31 -8.91 15.79
C GLY A 21 0.00 -9.39 15.18
N HIS A 22 -0.07 -10.42 14.35
CA HIS A 22 1.07 -10.93 13.58
C HIS A 22 0.63 -11.29 12.17
N GLU A 23 1.22 -10.61 11.19
CA GLU A 23 0.90 -10.77 9.78
C GLU A 23 2.18 -11.07 8.98
N ILE A 24 2.06 -11.99 8.02
CA ILE A 24 3.05 -12.17 6.95
C ILE A 24 2.45 -11.63 5.67
N ILE A 25 3.07 -10.60 5.10
CA ILE A 25 2.51 -9.80 4.02
C ILE A 25 3.33 -10.01 2.75
N GLN A 26 2.64 -10.41 1.69
CA GLN A 26 3.23 -10.52 0.35
C GLN A 26 2.90 -9.26 -0.45
N LEU A 27 3.92 -8.46 -0.74
CA LEU A 27 3.74 -7.14 -1.35
C LEU A 27 3.96 -7.21 -2.87
N TYR A 28 3.00 -6.66 -3.62
CA TYR A 28 3.04 -6.62 -5.09
C TYR A 28 2.77 -5.20 -5.58
N SER A 29 3.41 -4.83 -6.69
CA SER A 29 2.98 -3.69 -7.52
C SER A 29 2.06 -4.19 -8.62
N LEU A 30 1.10 -3.36 -9.00
CA LEU A 30 0.05 -3.71 -9.95
C LEU A 30 -0.41 -2.49 -10.74
N ARG A 31 -1.13 -2.74 -11.83
CA ARG A 31 -1.89 -1.73 -12.55
C ARG A 31 -3.37 -2.09 -12.58
N LEU A 32 -4.22 -1.07 -12.51
CA LEU A 32 -5.64 -1.19 -12.77
C LEU A 32 -5.84 -1.15 -14.29
N LEU A 33 -6.68 -2.05 -14.81
CA LEU A 33 -6.93 -2.15 -16.25
C LEU A 33 -7.99 -1.14 -16.71
N ASP A 34 -8.89 -0.79 -15.80
CA ASP A 34 -9.85 0.28 -16.02
C ASP A 34 -9.17 1.62 -15.75
N MET A 35 -8.91 2.36 -16.83
CA MET A 35 -8.20 3.63 -16.77
C MET A 35 -9.01 4.73 -16.08
N SER A 36 -10.35 4.63 -16.06
CA SER A 36 -11.21 5.63 -15.41
C SER A 36 -10.96 5.73 -13.90
N LEU A 37 -10.50 4.64 -13.27
CA LEU A 37 -10.18 4.59 -11.85
C LEU A 37 -9.02 5.50 -11.46
N TYR A 38 -8.13 5.85 -12.40
CA TYR A 38 -7.02 6.78 -12.16
C TYR A 38 -7.48 8.25 -12.15
N GLU A 39 -8.64 8.56 -12.73
CA GLU A 39 -9.20 9.91 -12.77
C GLU A 39 -10.05 10.21 -11.53
N MET A 40 -10.42 9.18 -10.77
CA MET A 40 -11.22 9.32 -9.56
C MET A 40 -10.37 9.82 -8.38
N GLU A 41 -10.83 10.87 -7.69
CA GLU A 41 -10.18 11.34 -6.46
C GLU A 41 -10.35 10.32 -5.31
N ILE A 42 -11.53 9.68 -5.26
CA ILE A 42 -11.93 8.75 -4.21
C ILE A 42 -12.47 7.48 -4.86
N LEU A 43 -11.90 6.33 -4.48
CA LEU A 43 -12.39 5.01 -4.86
C LEU A 43 -13.03 4.37 -3.64
N ASN A 44 -14.33 4.08 -3.69
CA ASN A 44 -15.00 3.39 -2.60
C ASN A 44 -14.58 1.92 -2.57
N ILE A 45 -14.22 1.44 -1.38
CA ILE A 45 -13.82 0.05 -1.13
C ILE A 45 -14.85 -0.53 -0.15
N SER A 46 -15.46 -1.64 -0.56
CA SER A 46 -16.28 -2.44 0.33
C SER A 46 -15.41 -3.54 0.91
N ASP A 47 -15.17 -3.47 2.21
CA ASP A 47 -14.77 -4.63 3.00
C ASP A 47 -16.01 -5.13 3.75
N GLU A 48 -16.10 -6.43 4.04
CA GLU A 48 -17.30 -7.09 4.57
C GLU A 48 -17.87 -6.42 5.83
N GLN A 49 -17.04 -5.65 6.54
CA GLN A 49 -17.37 -5.03 7.82
C GLN A 49 -17.24 -3.49 7.83
N THR A 50 -16.63 -2.85 6.82
CA THR A 50 -16.44 -1.39 6.81
C THR A 50 -16.57 -0.76 5.42
N LEU A 51 -17.25 0.39 5.37
CA LEU A 51 -17.20 1.29 4.23
C LEU A 51 -15.91 2.09 4.30
N SER A 52 -14.97 1.75 3.44
CA SER A 52 -13.67 2.40 3.35
C SER A 52 -13.49 3.05 1.99
N TYR A 53 -12.45 3.88 1.85
CA TYR A 53 -12.11 4.48 0.55
C TYR A 53 -10.61 4.55 0.34
N ALA A 54 -10.20 4.54 -0.92
CA ALA A 54 -8.83 4.79 -1.34
C ALA A 54 -8.71 6.14 -2.05
N LYS A 55 -7.50 6.68 -2.01
CA LYS A 55 -7.07 7.89 -2.73
C LYS A 55 -5.71 7.64 -3.37
N TRP A 56 -5.46 8.30 -4.49
CA TRP A 56 -4.13 8.38 -5.07
C TRP A 56 -3.28 9.37 -4.26
N ILE A 57 -2.28 8.88 -3.54
CA ILE A 57 -1.40 9.69 -2.69
C ILE A 57 0.02 9.64 -3.23
N SER A 58 0.67 10.81 -3.36
CA SER A 58 2.07 10.88 -3.75
C SER A 58 2.97 10.20 -2.72
N LEU A 59 3.93 9.40 -3.19
CA LEU A 59 4.96 8.79 -2.34
C LEU A 59 5.78 9.83 -1.56
N THR A 60 5.90 11.05 -2.09
CA THR A 60 6.63 12.14 -1.40
C THR A 60 6.05 12.47 -0.04
N ALA A 61 4.72 12.37 0.13
CA ALA A 61 4.07 12.64 1.42
C ALA A 61 4.55 11.69 2.52
N PHE A 62 4.90 10.44 2.17
CA PHE A 62 5.45 9.47 3.12
C PHE A 62 6.96 9.66 3.32
N ILE A 63 7.69 9.97 2.24
CA ILE A 63 9.14 10.27 2.30
C ILE A 63 9.42 11.49 3.20
N GLN A 64 8.59 12.52 3.08
CA GLN A 64 8.67 13.76 3.86
C GLN A 64 8.02 13.64 5.24
N LYS A 65 7.46 12.46 5.58
CA LYS A 65 6.78 12.18 6.85
C LYS A 65 5.55 13.07 7.12
N GLU A 66 4.93 13.59 6.07
CA GLU A 66 3.65 14.32 6.16
C GLU A 66 2.47 13.38 6.39
N LYS A 67 2.64 12.09 6.05
CA LYS A 67 1.68 11.01 6.28
C LYS A 67 2.38 9.78 6.83
N LEU A 68 1.63 9.01 7.63
CA LEU A 68 2.03 7.69 8.09
C LEU A 68 1.66 6.63 7.05
N LEU A 69 2.60 5.74 6.76
CA LEU A 69 2.39 4.55 5.94
C LEU A 69 2.61 3.33 6.82
N TYR A 70 1.62 2.46 6.89
CA TYR A 70 1.63 1.25 7.69
C TYR A 70 1.27 0.05 6.81
N PRO A 71 1.81 -1.17 7.06
CA PRO A 71 2.90 -1.51 7.97
C PRO A 71 4.22 -0.75 7.80
N ASP A 72 5.02 -0.71 8.86
CA ASP A 72 6.35 -0.10 8.83
C ASP A 72 7.26 -0.81 7.80
N GLY A 73 8.10 -0.02 7.12
CA GLY A 73 9.09 -0.55 6.17
C GLY A 73 8.59 -0.77 4.73
N ILE A 74 7.28 -0.68 4.46
CA ILE A 74 6.72 -0.80 3.09
C ILE A 74 7.41 0.17 2.11
N LEU A 75 7.69 1.40 2.54
CA LEU A 75 8.30 2.42 1.68
C LEU A 75 9.65 1.97 1.08
N LYS A 76 10.43 1.16 1.80
CA LYS A 76 11.73 0.64 1.33
C LYS A 76 11.56 -0.28 0.12
N TYR A 77 10.53 -1.12 0.12
CA TYR A 77 10.21 -2.02 -0.99
C TYR A 77 9.77 -1.25 -2.23
N ILE A 78 8.98 -0.18 -2.04
CA ILE A 78 8.51 0.68 -3.14
C ILE A 78 9.69 1.44 -3.76
N GLN A 79 10.57 2.02 -2.94
CA GLN A 79 11.73 2.80 -3.41
C GLN A 79 12.75 1.95 -4.15
N LYS A 80 13.11 0.78 -3.61
CA LYS A 80 14.08 -0.14 -4.25
C LYS A 80 13.69 -0.45 -5.69
N LYS A 81 12.41 -0.70 -5.96
CA LYS A 81 11.93 -0.99 -7.33
C LYS A 81 12.04 0.22 -8.26
N LYS A 82 11.85 1.44 -7.75
CA LYS A 82 11.99 2.66 -8.55
C LYS A 82 13.45 2.83 -9.02
N ASP A 83 14.40 2.54 -8.15
CA ASP A 83 15.83 2.66 -8.45
C ASP A 83 16.34 1.55 -9.40
N GLU A 84 15.66 0.40 -9.46
CA GLU A 84 15.94 -0.68 -10.43
C GLU A 84 15.42 -0.38 -11.86
N ILE A 85 14.51 0.59 -12.01
CA ILE A 85 13.86 0.94 -13.28
C ILE A 85 14.49 2.19 -13.92
N LEU A 86 15.35 2.91 -13.18
CA LEU A 86 16.10 4.09 -13.66
C LEU A 86 17.52 3.72 -14.08
#